data_AF-A0AAD1NII4-F1
#
_entry.id   AF-A0AAD1NII4-F1
#
_cell.length_a   1.000
_cell.length_b   1.000
_cell.length_c   1.000
_cell.angle_alpha   90.00
_cell.angle_beta   90.00
_cell.angle_gamma   90.00
#
_symmetry.space_group_name_H-M   'P 1'
#
loop_
_entity.id
_entity.type
_entity.pdbx_description
1 polymer ?
#
loop_
_entity_poly.entity_id
_entity_poly.type
_entity_poly.pdbx_seq_one_letter_code
_entity_poly.pdbx_strand_id
1 'polypeptide(L)'
;MFALLETFIAVFETKSFTRAASQCFISQPTATVRIKKLEEELKVQLFSRGQHQEVIPTESAHLLYPKALKTLNDWNELQFSFKKSDA
;
A
#
# COMPACT_ATOMS: atom_id res chain seq x y z
N MET A 1 -7.23 7.27 1.99
CA MET A 1 -7.37 6.33 0.87
C MET A 1 -6.02 6.11 0.18
N PHE A 2 -5.46 7.07 -0.57
CA PHE A 2 -4.21 6.86 -1.34
C PHE A 2 -2.98 6.48 -0.49
N ALA A 3 -2.76 7.14 0.65
CA ALA A 3 -1.68 6.77 1.57
C ALA A 3 -1.78 5.32 2.10
N LEU A 4 -2.99 4.72 2.11
CA LEU A 4 -3.18 3.31 2.47
C LEU A 4 -2.70 2.40 1.33
N LEU A 5 -3.04 2.74 0.08
CA LEU A 5 -2.61 2.01 -1.11
C LEU A 5 -1.08 2.09 -1.31
N GLU A 6 -0.48 3.27 -1.09
CA GLU A 6 0.98 3.44 -1.14
C GLU A 6 1.68 2.53 -0.12
N THR A 7 1.18 2.52 1.12
CA THR A 7 1.72 1.67 2.19
C THR A 7 1.53 0.19 1.84
N PHE A 8 0.38 -0.19 1.29
CA PHE A 8 0.09 -1.56 0.85
C PHE A 8 1.06 -2.02 -0.23
N ILE A 9 1.27 -1.22 -1.28
CA ILE A 9 2.22 -1.51 -2.36
C ILE A 9 3.63 -1.70 -1.78
N ALA A 10 4.08 -0.77 -0.94
CA ALA A 10 5.40 -0.86 -0.32
C ALA A 10 5.56 -2.12 0.55
N VAL A 11 4.55 -2.50 1.33
CA VAL A 11 4.58 -3.73 2.14
C VAL A 11 4.58 -4.98 1.26
N PHE A 12 3.80 -4.99 0.17
CA PHE A 12 3.74 -6.09 -0.78
C PHE A 12 5.08 -6.33 -1.48
N GLU A 13 5.75 -5.25 -1.93
CA GLU A 13 7.02 -5.33 -2.64
C GLU A 13 8.20 -5.67 -1.71
N THR A 14 8.23 -5.06 -0.52
CA THR A 14 9.36 -5.24 0.41
C THR A 14 9.22 -6.48 1.29
N LYS A 15 8.01 -7.05 1.40
CA LYS A 15 7.66 -8.12 2.34
C LYS A 15 8.08 -7.81 3.78
N SER A 16 8.05 -6.52 4.15
CA SER A 16 8.50 -6.06 5.47
C SER A 16 7.88 -4.72 5.83
N PHE A 17 7.17 -4.65 6.96
CA PHE A 17 6.61 -3.39 7.48
C PHE A 17 7.68 -2.33 7.78
N THR A 18 8.87 -2.72 8.26
CA THR A 18 9.94 -1.77 8.58
C THR A 18 10.49 -1.11 7.32
N ARG A 19 10.90 -1.93 6.32
CA ARG A 19 11.37 -1.43 5.02
C ARG A 19 10.31 -0.62 4.27
N ALA A 20 9.06 -1.07 4.26
CA ALA A 20 7.96 -0.32 3.65
C ALA A 20 7.76 1.05 4.30
N ALA A 21 7.80 1.11 5.64
CA ALA A 21 7.69 2.37 6.36
C ALA A 21 8.82 3.34 5.99
N SER A 22 10.06 2.85 5.87
CA SER A 22 11.20 3.64 5.39
C SER A 22 10.99 4.17 3.97
N GLN A 23 10.49 3.36 3.03
CA GLN A 23 10.18 3.80 1.66
C GLN A 23 9.08 4.86 1.61
N CYS A 24 8.08 4.74 2.49
CA CYS A 24 6.98 5.69 2.58
C CYS A 24 7.29 6.90 3.48
N PHE A 25 8.51 7.03 4.02
CA PHE A 25 8.92 8.09 4.95
C PHE A 25 8.01 8.21 6.19
N ILE A 26 7.58 7.08 6.74
CA ILE A 26 6.73 6.99 7.93
C ILE A 26 7.32 6.04 8.98
N SER A 27 6.73 6.01 10.17
CA SER A 27 7.08 5.02 11.19
C SER A 27 6.44 3.66 10.92
N GLN A 28 7.09 2.57 11.34
CA GLN A 28 6.55 1.20 11.23
C GLN A 28 5.16 1.04 11.90
N PRO A 29 4.87 1.64 13.08
CA PRO A 29 3.51 1.61 13.64
C PRO A 29 2.49 2.26 12.72
N THR A 30 2.85 3.37 12.07
CA THR A 30 1.98 4.05 11.09
C THR A 30 1.69 3.13 9.91
N ALA A 31 2.71 2.45 9.38
CA ALA A 31 2.52 1.51 8.28
C ALA A 31 1.55 0.37 8.69
N THR A 32 1.73 -0.18 9.90
CA THR A 32 0.84 -1.23 10.44
C THR A 32 -0.60 -0.76 10.57
N VAL A 33 -0.83 0.43 11.12
CA VAL A 33 -2.18 1.01 11.27
C VAL A 33 -2.83 1.24 9.91
N ARG A 34 -2.07 1.74 8.92
CA ARG A 34 -2.58 1.95 7.56
C ARG A 34 -3.00 0.65 6.89
N ILE A 35 -2.20 -0.41 7.01
CA ILE A 35 -2.56 -1.73 6.47
C ILE A 35 -3.80 -2.28 7.16
N LYS A 36 -3.87 -2.25 8.50
CA LYS A 36 -5.06 -2.71 9.24
C LYS A 36 -6.32 -1.98 8.81
N LYS A 37 -6.24 -0.66 8.67
CA LYS A 37 -7.37 0.14 8.19
C LYS A 37 -7.82 -0.26 6.79
N LEU A 38 -6.88 -0.53 5.88
CA LEU A 38 -7.20 -1.01 4.54
C LEU A 38 -7.88 -2.39 4.56
N GLU A 39 -7.37 -3.31 5.38
CA GLU A 39 -7.96 -4.64 5.60
C GLU A 39 -9.38 -4.56 6.18
N GLU A 40 -9.62 -3.64 7.12
CA GLU A 40 -10.95 -3.36 7.69
C GLU A 40 -11.93 -2.79 6.64
N GLU A 41 -11.48 -1.83 5.82
CA GLU A 41 -12.29 -1.24 4.75
C GLU A 41 -12.67 -2.28 3.68
N LEU A 42 -11.75 -3.18 3.34
CA LEU A 42 -11.97 -4.22 2.34
C LEU A 42 -12.56 -5.52 2.92
N LYS A 43 -12.65 -5.64 4.25
CA LYS A 43 -13.09 -6.83 4.99
C LYS A 43 -12.33 -8.11 4.61
N VAL A 44 -11.03 -7.98 4.32
CA VAL A 44 -10.13 -9.10 3.96
C VAL A 44 -8.77 -8.93 4.63
N GLN A 45 -8.06 -10.03 4.85
CA GLN A 45 -6.65 -10.01 5.25
C GLN A 45 -5.78 -9.96 4.00
N LEU A 46 -4.87 -8.99 3.95
CA LEU A 46 -3.93 -8.77 2.84
C LEU A 46 -2.58 -9.39 3.16
N PHE A 47 -2.20 -9.45 4.43
CA PHE A 47 -0.93 -10.06 4.84
C PHE A 47 -1.11 -11.05 5.98
N SER A 48 -0.35 -12.15 5.89
CA SER A 48 -0.21 -13.13 6.95
C SER A 48 1.21 -13.13 7.51
N ARG A 49 1.38 -13.71 8.70
CA ARG A 49 2.69 -13.86 9.33
C ARG A 49 3.24 -15.25 9.06
N GLY A 50 4.38 -15.31 8.38
CA GLY A 50 5.16 -16.53 8.18
C GLY A 50 6.01 -16.89 9.39
N GLN A 51 6.87 -17.90 9.18
CA GLN A 51 7.94 -18.21 10.14
C GLN A 51 8.88 -17.01 10.28
N HIS A 52 9.47 -16.81 11.46
CA HIS A 52 10.40 -15.71 11.74
C HIS A 52 9.84 -14.29 11.47
N GLN A 53 8.52 -14.11 11.60
CA GLN A 53 7.83 -12.82 11.38
C GLN A 53 7.91 -12.29 9.93
N GLU A 54 8.11 -13.17 8.95
CA GLU A 54 8.02 -12.80 7.54
C GLU A 54 6.61 -12.32 7.18
N VAL A 55 6.51 -11.26 6.35
CA VAL A 55 5.24 -10.77 5.82
C VAL A 55 4.94 -11.53 4.54
N ILE A 56 3.87 -12.31 4.54
CA ILE A 56 3.45 -13.13 3.39
C ILE A 56 2.16 -12.53 2.82
N PRO A 57 2.18 -12.03 1.56
CA PRO A 57 0.96 -11.58 0.88
C PRO A 57 -0.05 -12.72 0.74
N THR A 58 -1.33 -12.42 1.00
CA THR A 58 -2.42 -13.36 0.75
C THR A 58 -2.84 -13.33 -0.72
N GLU A 59 -3.70 -14.27 -1.12
CA GLU A 59 -4.34 -14.23 -2.45
C GLU A 59 -5.07 -12.91 -2.70
N SER A 60 -5.77 -12.38 -1.68
CA SER A 60 -6.43 -11.07 -1.78
C SER A 60 -5.46 -9.92 -2.03
N ALA A 61 -4.25 -9.96 -1.44
CA ALA A 61 -3.22 -8.97 -1.75
C ALA A 61 -2.69 -9.11 -3.18
N HIS A 62 -2.50 -10.33 -3.69
CA HIS A 62 -2.13 -10.55 -5.08
C HIS A 62 -3.19 -10.01 -6.06
N LEU A 63 -4.47 -10.17 -5.75
CA LEU A 63 -5.57 -9.61 -6.54
C LEU A 63 -5.66 -8.08 -6.45
N LEU A 64 -5.33 -7.51 -5.29
CA LEU A 64 -5.37 -6.08 -5.05
C LEU A 64 -4.19 -5.34 -5.71
N TYR A 65 -2.99 -5.91 -5.68
CA TYR A 65 -1.75 -5.27 -6.14
C TYR A 65 -1.83 -4.59 -7.52
N PRO A 66 -2.21 -5.28 -8.61
CA PRO A 66 -2.29 -4.63 -9.92
C PRO A 66 -3.36 -3.52 -9.99
N LYS A 67 -4.46 -3.67 -9.23
CA LYS A 67 -5.54 -2.66 -9.16
C LYS A 67 -5.10 -1.43 -8.36
N ALA A 68 -4.36 -1.64 -7.27
CA ALA A 68 -3.81 -0.58 -6.43
C ALA A 68 -2.79 0.27 -7.22
N LEU A 69 -1.87 -0.39 -7.94
CA LEU A 69 -0.91 0.30 -8.82
C LEU A 69 -1.62 1.15 -9.87
N LYS A 70 -2.59 0.58 -10.59
CA LYS A 70 -3.35 1.31 -11.60
C LYS A 70 -4.06 2.53 -10.99
N THR A 71 -4.75 2.35 -9.87
CA THR A 71 -5.48 3.43 -9.20
C THR A 71 -4.57 4.59 -8.78
N LEU A 72 -3.37 4.29 -8.28
CA LEU A 72 -2.38 5.29 -7.91
C LEU A 72 -1.80 6.03 -9.12
N ASN A 73 -1.52 5.31 -10.21
CA ASN A 73 -1.06 5.91 -11.45
C ASN A 73 -2.12 6.82 -12.06
N ASP A 74 -3.37 6.35 -12.18
CA ASP A 74 -4.50 7.14 -12.68
C ASP A 74 -4.65 8.44 -11.87
N TRP A 75 -4.49 8.37 -10.54
CA TRP A 75 -4.53 9.54 -9.66
C TRP A 75 -3.37 10.51 -9.90
N ASN A 76 -2.15 10.00 -10.07
CA ASN A 76 -0.96 10.81 -10.33
C ASN A 76 -1.03 11.50 -11.70
N GLU A 77 -1.56 10.82 -12.72
CA GLU A 77 -1.79 11.40 -14.04
C GLU A 77 -2.81 12.54 -13.98
N LEU A 78 -3.93 12.34 -13.26
CA LEU A 78 -4.92 13.39 -13.04
C LEU A 78 -4.31 14.60 -12.32
N GLN A 79 -3.56 14.38 -11.23
CA GLN A 79 -2.83 15.44 -10.53
C GLN A 79 -1.93 16.25 -11.47
N PHE A 80 -1.23 15.55 -12.38
CA PHE A 80 -0.34 16.17 -13.34
C PHE A 80 -1.10 16.96 -14.42
N SER A 81 -2.24 16.46 -14.90
CA SER A 81 -3.06 17.16 -15.90
C SER A 81 -3.60 18.48 -15.38
N PHE A 82 -3.96 18.56 -14.09
CA PHE A 82 -4.41 19.82 -13.48
C PHE A 82 -3.26 20.80 -13.24
N LYS A 83 -2.07 20.33 -12.86
CA LYS A 83 -0.89 21.22 -12.66
C LYS A 83 -0.37 21.86 -13.96
N LYS A 84 -0.64 21.27 -15.12
CA LYS A 84 -0.28 21.82 -16.43
C LYS A 84 -1.25 22.88 -16.96
N SER A 85 -2.44 23.02 -16.38
CA SER A 85 -3.46 23.97 -16.86
C SER A 85 -3.24 25.40 -16.34
N ASP A 86 -2.36 25.59 -15.36
CA ASP A 86 -2.07 26.88 -14.72
C ASP A 86 -0.70 27.46 -15.14
N ALA A 87 -0.09 26.95 -16.21
CA ALA A 87 1.21 27.39 -16.75
C ALA A 87 1.11 27.88 -18.20
#